data_AF-A0A523RVD1-F1
#
_entry.id   AF-A0A523RVD1-F1
#
_cell.length_a   1.000
_cell.length_b   1.000
_cell.length_c   1.000
_cell.angle_alpha   90.00
_cell.angle_beta   90.00
_cell.angle_gamma   90.00
#
_symmetry.space_group_name_H-M   'P 1'
#
loop_
_entity.id
_entity.type
_entity.pdbx_description
1 polymer ?
#
loop_
_entity_poly.entity_id
_entity_poly.type
_entity_poly.pdbx_seq_one_letter_code
_entity_poly.pdbx_strand_id
1 'polypeptide(L)'
;MENNLLREAKALYKDRIRIILSALIIIFSITFFLYYTSGLAGLSPNGHSEPGWLLGLEVVATFNNVGLVIAVGLLAVTFRFWSWAFLPGPASTFTLGVLRGILGSKAVVKQMIGKRFKIILDNGMTFSVSCEIKEKGTDEWFSYRLVSSEIQHSDLKDIGLRHGFAVADNRLVASVSNDELHHRTLLLTKALMIAAPIA
;
A
#
# COMPACT_ATOMS: atom_id res chain seq x y z
N MET A 1 -0.89 -24.21 -5.60
CA MET A 1 -2.26 -24.13 -6.15
C MET A 1 -2.80 -22.76 -5.79
N GLU A 2 -2.82 -21.80 -6.73
CA GLU A 2 -3.15 -20.39 -6.44
C GLU A 2 -4.63 -20.27 -6.07
N ASN A 3 -4.94 -19.73 -4.89
CA ASN A 3 -6.32 -19.58 -4.41
C ASN A 3 -7.11 -18.67 -5.37
N ASN A 4 -8.32 -19.08 -5.76
CA ASN A 4 -9.18 -18.34 -6.69
C ASN A 4 -9.39 -16.88 -6.27
N LEU A 5 -9.51 -16.62 -4.96
CA LEU A 5 -9.66 -15.26 -4.40
C LEU A 5 -8.43 -14.37 -4.62
N LEU A 6 -7.22 -14.93 -4.53
CA LEU A 6 -5.98 -14.18 -4.76
C LEU A 6 -5.77 -13.89 -6.24
N ARG A 7 -6.15 -14.85 -7.11
CA ARG A 7 -6.15 -14.65 -8.56
C ARG A 7 -7.12 -13.53 -8.96
N GLU A 8 -8.32 -13.53 -8.40
CA GLU A 8 -9.33 -12.49 -8.61
C GLU A 8 -8.86 -11.13 -8.07
N ALA A 9 -8.29 -11.09 -6.86
CA ALA A 9 -7.72 -9.87 -6.28
C ALA A 9 -6.61 -9.27 -7.17
N LYS A 10 -5.75 -10.12 -7.75
CA LYS A 10 -4.68 -9.71 -8.66
C LYS A 10 -5.22 -9.12 -9.96
N ALA A 11 -6.27 -9.72 -10.53
CA ALA A 11 -6.94 -9.16 -11.71
C ALA A 11 -7.58 -7.80 -11.39
N LEU A 12 -8.36 -7.73 -10.31
CA LEU A 12 -9.01 -6.51 -9.85
C LEU A 12 -8.02 -5.38 -9.52
N TYR A 13 -6.86 -5.69 -8.94
CA TYR A 13 -5.84 -4.70 -8.65
C TYR A 13 -5.28 -4.08 -9.93
N LYS A 14 -4.94 -4.91 -10.92
CA LYS A 14 -4.47 -4.44 -12.23
C LYS A 14 -5.51 -3.59 -12.95
N ASP A 15 -6.77 -4.01 -12.92
CA ASP A 15 -7.84 -3.29 -13.60
C ASP A 15 -8.14 -1.95 -12.92
N ARG A 16 -8.16 -1.91 -11.57
CA ARG A 16 -8.33 -0.64 -10.84
C ARG A 16 -7.19 0.35 -11.08
N ILE A 17 -5.94 -0.13 -11.11
CA ILE A 17 -4.79 0.72 -11.46
C ILE A 17 -4.97 1.30 -12.86
N ARG A 18 -5.39 0.50 -13.83
CA ARG A 18 -5.63 0.96 -15.21
C ARG A 18 -6.75 2.00 -15.27
N ILE A 19 -7.88 1.75 -14.62
CA ILE A 19 -9.02 2.68 -14.60
C ILE A 19 -8.61 4.03 -14.01
N ILE A 20 -7.86 4.02 -12.90
CA ILE A 20 -7.41 5.26 -12.24
C ILE A 20 -6.38 5.99 -13.09
N LEU A 21 -5.41 5.26 -13.65
CA LEU A 21 -4.45 5.85 -14.56
C LEU A 21 -5.14 6.54 -15.74
N SER A 22 -6.13 5.87 -16.35
CA SER A 22 -6.94 6.46 -17.42
C SER A 22 -7.71 7.70 -16.95
N ALA A 23 -8.36 7.65 -15.79
CA ALA A 23 -9.07 8.81 -15.24
C ALA A 23 -8.12 10.00 -14.97
N LEU A 24 -6.93 9.73 -14.44
CA LEU A 24 -5.90 10.76 -14.21
C LEU A 24 -5.40 11.37 -15.53
N ILE A 25 -5.22 10.56 -16.59
CA ILE A 25 -4.84 11.05 -17.92
C ILE A 25 -5.95 11.95 -18.51
N ILE A 26 -7.22 11.56 -18.37
CA ILE A 26 -8.35 12.36 -18.87
C ILE A 26 -8.42 13.70 -18.13
N ILE A 27 -8.38 13.67 -16.80
CA ILE A 27 -8.40 14.89 -15.97
C ILE A 27 -7.21 15.78 -16.33
N PHE A 28 -6.00 15.22 -16.43
CA PHE A 28 -4.81 15.96 -16.85
C PHE A 28 -5.00 16.60 -18.23
N SER A 29 -5.55 15.87 -19.19
CA SER A 29 -5.80 16.38 -20.55
C SER A 29 -6.81 17.52 -20.56
N ILE A 30 -7.89 17.44 -19.77
CA ILE A 30 -8.88 18.50 -19.61
C ILE A 30 -8.26 19.73 -18.95
N THR A 31 -7.52 19.54 -17.84
CA THR A 31 -6.85 20.63 -17.14
C THR A 31 -5.82 21.31 -18.03
N PHE A 32 -5.05 20.54 -18.79
CA PHE A 32 -4.10 21.05 -19.77
C PHE A 32 -4.82 21.84 -20.86
N PHE A 33 -5.88 21.30 -21.46
CA PHE A 33 -6.65 22.00 -22.48
C PHE A 33 -7.20 23.32 -21.98
N LEU A 34 -7.87 23.34 -20.81
CA LEU A 34 -8.42 24.55 -20.21
C LEU A 34 -7.32 25.57 -19.92
N TYR A 35 -6.18 25.13 -19.40
CA TYR A 35 -5.07 26.02 -19.08
C TYR A 35 -4.51 26.74 -20.32
N TYR A 36 -4.34 26.02 -21.44
CA TYR A 36 -3.83 26.62 -22.68
C TYR A 36 -4.89 27.41 -23.47
N THR A 37 -6.19 27.07 -23.33
CA THR A 37 -7.28 27.73 -24.08
C THR A 37 -7.93 28.90 -23.37
N SER A 38 -7.90 28.94 -22.04
CA SER A 38 -8.54 30.01 -21.24
C SER A 38 -7.71 31.28 -21.09
N GLY A 39 -6.53 31.37 -21.72
CA GLY A 39 -5.64 32.54 -21.59
C GLY A 39 -4.97 32.68 -20.22
N LEU A 40 -5.18 31.74 -19.30
CA LEU A 40 -4.48 31.67 -18.00
C LEU A 40 -2.95 31.55 -18.14
N ALA A 41 -2.47 31.11 -19.31
CA ALA A 41 -1.06 31.14 -19.70
C ALA A 41 -0.51 32.56 -19.95
N GLY A 42 -1.31 33.63 -19.82
CA GLY A 42 -0.88 35.02 -20.01
C GLY A 42 -0.81 35.47 -21.47
N LEU A 43 -1.27 34.62 -22.41
CA LEU A 43 -1.35 34.97 -23.83
C LEU A 43 -2.54 35.90 -24.05
N SER A 44 -2.28 37.21 -24.15
CA SER A 44 -3.29 38.17 -24.58
C SER A 44 -3.75 37.82 -26.01
N PRO A 45 -5.06 37.81 -26.33
CA PRO A 45 -5.54 37.44 -27.67
C PRO A 45 -5.17 38.44 -28.77
N ASN A 46 -4.37 39.45 -28.45
CA ASN A 46 -4.18 40.63 -29.27
C ASN A 46 -2.91 40.51 -30.12
N GLY A 47 -3.08 40.04 -31.35
CA GLY A 47 -2.49 40.68 -32.53
C GLY A 47 -0.97 40.67 -32.68
N HIS A 48 -0.30 39.55 -32.41
CA HIS A 48 1.11 39.42 -32.78
C HIS A 48 1.28 38.41 -33.92
N SER A 49 1.81 38.90 -35.04
CA SER A 49 2.21 38.15 -36.23
C SER A 49 3.56 37.43 -35.99
N GLU A 50 3.71 36.77 -34.84
CA GLU A 50 4.92 36.00 -34.56
C GLU A 50 4.76 34.53 -34.97
N PRO A 51 5.85 33.88 -35.43
CA PRO A 51 5.80 32.48 -35.78
C PRO A 51 5.46 31.63 -34.55
N GLY A 52 4.55 30.67 -34.68
CA GLY A 52 4.03 29.87 -33.54
C GLY A 52 5.06 29.11 -32.71
N TRP A 53 6.31 28.96 -33.16
CA TRP A 53 7.40 28.35 -32.37
C TRP A 53 7.98 29.30 -31.31
N LEU A 54 7.94 30.63 -31.53
CA LEU A 54 8.35 31.64 -30.55
C LEU A 54 7.33 31.75 -29.40
N LEU A 55 6.05 31.79 -29.74
CA LEU A 55 4.93 31.69 -28.78
C LEU A 55 4.98 30.39 -27.97
N GLY A 56 5.35 29.27 -28.61
CA GLY A 56 5.55 27.99 -27.92
C GLY A 56 6.68 28.03 -26.88
N LEU A 57 7.78 28.74 -27.15
CA LEU A 57 8.90 28.89 -26.20
C LEU A 57 8.57 29.87 -25.06
N GLU A 58 7.82 30.94 -25.33
CA GLU A 58 7.44 31.95 -24.33
C GLU A 58 6.45 31.38 -23.29
N VAL A 59 5.54 30.51 -23.71
CA VAL A 59 4.65 29.74 -22.82
C VAL A 59 5.43 28.74 -21.97
N VAL A 60 6.52 28.18 -22.50
CA VAL A 60 7.44 27.31 -21.74
C VAL A 60 8.36 28.11 -20.81
N ALA A 61 8.56 29.41 -21.02
CA ALA A 61 9.45 30.23 -20.20
C ALA A 61 8.75 30.97 -19.04
N THR A 62 7.43 31.08 -19.05
CA THR A 62 6.67 31.82 -18.03
C THR A 62 6.52 31.06 -16.70
N PHE A 63 6.35 31.81 -15.59
CA PHE A 63 6.20 31.36 -14.17
C PHE A 63 5.16 30.25 -13.92
N ASN A 64 4.39 29.90 -14.93
CA ASN A 64 3.21 29.05 -14.89
C ASN A 64 3.56 27.54 -15.07
N ASN A 65 4.79 27.22 -15.48
CA ASN A 65 5.35 25.85 -15.38
C ASN A 65 5.33 25.30 -13.95
N VAL A 66 5.42 26.16 -12.94
CA VAL A 66 5.33 25.75 -11.53
C VAL A 66 3.97 25.11 -11.25
N GLY A 67 2.89 25.65 -11.80
CA GLY A 67 1.54 25.09 -11.68
C GLY A 67 1.41 23.71 -12.33
N LEU A 68 2.02 23.52 -13.51
CA LEU A 68 2.06 22.22 -14.19
C LEU A 68 2.87 21.18 -13.39
N VAL A 69 4.03 21.57 -12.86
CA VAL A 69 4.84 20.69 -11.99
C VAL A 69 4.08 20.32 -10.71
N ILE A 70 3.37 21.27 -10.10
CA ILE A 70 2.51 21.01 -8.92
C ILE A 70 1.37 20.06 -9.28
N ALA A 71 0.71 20.23 -10.43
CA ALA A 71 -0.37 19.37 -10.89
C ALA A 71 0.12 17.93 -11.16
N VAL A 72 1.25 17.77 -11.84
CA VAL A 72 1.88 16.45 -12.07
C VAL A 72 2.31 15.83 -10.74
N GLY A 73 2.87 16.63 -9.82
CA GLY A 73 3.21 16.19 -8.47
C GLY A 73 1.99 15.70 -7.69
N LEU A 74 0.89 16.44 -7.73
CA LEU A 74 -0.39 16.05 -7.11
C LEU A 74 -0.93 14.76 -7.73
N LEU A 75 -0.91 14.60 -9.04
CA LEU A 75 -1.32 13.35 -9.70
C LEU A 75 -0.48 12.16 -9.23
N ALA A 76 0.83 12.31 -9.14
CA ALA A 76 1.72 11.27 -8.65
C ALA A 76 1.46 10.93 -7.17
N VAL A 77 1.23 11.94 -6.33
CA VAL A 77 0.89 11.76 -4.91
C VAL A 77 -0.46 11.08 -4.76
N THR A 78 -1.49 11.50 -5.51
CA THR A 78 -2.82 10.87 -5.49
C THR A 78 -2.75 9.43 -5.95
N PHE A 79 -2.04 9.13 -7.05
CA PHE A 79 -1.85 7.76 -7.52
C PHE A 79 -1.12 6.91 -6.48
N ARG A 80 -0.05 7.43 -5.87
CA ARG A 80 0.71 6.71 -4.86
C ARG A 80 -0.09 6.48 -3.57
N PHE A 81 -0.86 7.48 -3.15
CA PHE A 81 -1.79 7.37 -2.03
C PHE A 81 -2.84 6.30 -2.31
N TRP A 82 -3.44 6.28 -3.50
CA TRP A 82 -4.47 5.30 -3.87
C TRP A 82 -3.90 3.88 -3.92
N SER A 83 -2.75 3.69 -4.55
CA SER A 83 -2.04 2.40 -4.62
C SER A 83 -1.61 1.87 -3.26
N TRP A 84 -1.37 2.76 -2.29
CA TRP A 84 -1.04 2.42 -0.90
C TRP A 84 -2.28 2.13 -0.05
N ALA A 85 -3.31 2.98 -0.15
CA ALA A 85 -4.50 2.95 0.71
C ALA A 85 -5.48 1.82 0.34
N PHE A 86 -5.44 1.32 -0.90
CA PHE A 86 -6.39 0.30 -1.34
C PHE A 86 -5.78 -1.10 -1.39
N LEU A 87 -6.39 -2.01 -0.63
CA LEU A 87 -6.28 -3.45 -0.82
C LEU A 87 -7.54 -3.93 -1.55
N PRO A 88 -7.44 -4.76 -2.61
CA PRO A 88 -8.61 -5.33 -3.26
C PRO A 88 -9.46 -6.14 -2.27
N GLY A 89 -10.79 -6.00 -2.34
CA GLY A 89 -11.74 -6.70 -1.46
C GLY A 89 -11.48 -8.21 -1.34
N PRO A 90 -11.23 -8.96 -2.43
CA PRO A 90 -10.95 -10.39 -2.32
C PRO A 90 -9.65 -10.72 -1.58
N ALA A 91 -8.62 -9.86 -1.66
CA ALA A 91 -7.38 -10.03 -0.89
C ALA A 91 -7.61 -9.72 0.61
N SER A 92 -8.45 -8.73 0.94
CA SER A 92 -8.83 -8.49 2.33
C SER A 92 -9.64 -9.65 2.90
N THR A 93 -10.60 -10.18 2.14
CA THR A 93 -11.43 -11.32 2.56
C THR A 93 -10.59 -12.57 2.77
N PHE A 94 -9.66 -12.85 1.85
CA PHE A 94 -8.71 -13.95 2.01
C PHE A 94 -7.87 -13.79 3.29
N THR A 95 -7.26 -12.63 3.47
CA THR A 95 -6.38 -12.36 4.63
C THR A 95 -7.16 -12.46 5.95
N LEU A 96 -8.37 -11.89 6.00
CA LEU A 96 -9.28 -12.00 7.14
C LEU A 96 -9.69 -13.45 7.39
N GLY A 97 -9.98 -14.21 6.34
CA GLY A 97 -10.34 -15.63 6.43
C GLY A 97 -9.21 -16.46 7.03
N VAL A 98 -7.97 -16.25 6.57
CA VAL A 98 -6.78 -16.93 7.13
C VAL A 98 -6.58 -16.54 8.60
N LEU A 99 -6.61 -15.25 8.93
CA LEU A 99 -6.40 -14.78 10.30
C LEU A 99 -7.49 -15.30 11.26
N ARG A 100 -8.76 -15.27 10.85
CA ARG A 100 -9.88 -15.81 11.66
C ARG A 100 -9.83 -17.33 11.74
N GLY A 101 -9.38 -18.02 10.70
CA GLY A 101 -9.21 -19.47 10.70
C GLY A 101 -8.16 -19.94 11.71
N ILE A 102 -7.05 -19.19 11.86
CA ILE A 102 -5.95 -19.53 12.77
C ILE A 102 -6.29 -19.18 14.21
N LEU A 103 -6.78 -17.95 14.43
CA LEU A 103 -6.94 -17.38 15.76
C LEU A 103 -8.29 -17.71 16.39
N GLY A 104 -9.23 -18.22 15.59
CA GLY A 104 -10.58 -18.56 16.02
C GLY A 104 -11.41 -17.33 16.42
N SER A 105 -12.48 -17.58 17.18
CA SER A 105 -13.43 -16.56 17.63
C SER A 105 -12.91 -15.67 18.76
N LYS A 106 -11.77 -16.01 19.37
CA LYS A 106 -11.31 -15.35 20.58
C LYS A 106 -10.45 -14.11 20.30
N ALA A 107 -9.72 -14.10 19.18
CA ALA A 107 -8.95 -12.94 18.77
C ALA A 107 -9.79 -11.90 18.02
N VAL A 108 -9.56 -10.62 18.32
CA VAL A 108 -10.19 -9.50 17.62
C VAL A 108 -9.31 -9.06 16.45
N VAL A 109 -9.80 -9.26 15.23
CA VAL A 109 -9.14 -8.81 14.00
C VAL A 109 -9.79 -7.52 13.50
N LYS A 110 -9.07 -6.39 13.60
CA LYS A 110 -9.50 -5.09 13.09
C LYS A 110 -8.76 -4.76 11.80
N GLN A 111 -9.50 -4.57 10.71
CA GLN A 111 -8.93 -4.00 9.49
C GLN A 111 -8.70 -2.50 9.70
N MET A 112 -7.47 -2.05 9.47
CA MET A 112 -7.09 -0.64 9.51
C MET A 112 -7.09 -0.07 8.09
N ILE A 113 -6.99 1.26 7.97
CA ILE A 113 -6.81 1.91 6.66
C ILE A 113 -5.60 1.33 5.94
N GLY A 114 -5.75 1.12 4.63
CA GLY A 114 -4.68 0.54 3.83
C GLY A 114 -4.70 -0.99 3.85
N LYS A 115 -3.50 -1.54 3.67
CA LYS A 115 -3.26 -2.98 3.60
C LYS A 115 -2.93 -3.56 4.98
N ARG A 116 -3.44 -2.99 6.07
CA ARG A 116 -3.02 -3.30 7.45
C ARG A 116 -4.15 -3.92 8.27
N PHE A 117 -3.82 -4.96 9.02
CA PHE A 117 -4.71 -5.65 9.96
C PHE A 117 -4.07 -5.62 11.34
N LYS A 118 -4.83 -5.17 12.35
CA LYS A 118 -4.42 -5.23 13.75
C LYS A 118 -5.14 -6.40 14.41
N ILE A 119 -4.36 -7.26 15.06
CA ILE A 119 -4.83 -8.44 15.76
C ILE A 119 -4.62 -8.21 17.25
N ILE A 120 -5.66 -8.47 18.04
CA ILE A 120 -5.63 -8.45 19.49
C ILE A 120 -5.93 -9.88 19.96
N LEU A 121 -4.99 -10.48 20.66
CA LEU A 121 -5.10 -11.81 21.24
C LEU A 121 -5.80 -11.74 22.60
N ASP A 122 -6.32 -12.88 23.08
CA ASP A 122 -7.06 -13.02 24.34
C ASP A 122 -6.24 -12.57 25.56
N ASN A 123 -4.92 -12.77 25.50
CA ASN A 123 -3.98 -12.37 26.55
C ASN A 123 -3.62 -10.87 26.50
N GLY A 124 -4.30 -10.07 25.69
CA GLY A 124 -4.06 -8.63 25.54
C GLY A 124 -2.88 -8.28 24.62
N MET A 125 -2.07 -9.26 24.20
CA MET A 125 -0.97 -9.03 23.26
C MET A 125 -1.52 -8.65 21.89
N THR A 126 -0.80 -7.80 21.18
CA THR A 126 -1.23 -7.35 19.85
C THR A 126 -0.13 -7.59 18.82
N PHE A 127 -0.53 -7.83 17.58
CA PHE A 127 0.38 -7.80 16.46
C PHE A 127 -0.33 -7.25 15.23
N SER A 128 0.45 -6.81 14.26
CA SER A 128 -0.04 -6.26 13.01
C SER A 128 0.44 -7.11 11.85
N VAL A 129 -0.46 -7.29 10.88
CA VAL A 129 -0.17 -7.91 9.59
C VAL A 129 -0.38 -6.83 8.53
N SER A 130 0.66 -6.49 7.77
CA SER A 130 0.53 -5.63 6.60
C SER A 130 0.75 -6.42 5.32
N CYS A 131 -0.24 -6.41 4.43
CA CYS A 131 -0.13 -6.98 3.10
C CYS A 131 0.59 -6.00 2.18
N GLU A 132 1.60 -6.48 1.48
CA GLU A 132 2.33 -5.78 0.44
C GLU A 132 2.06 -6.51 -0.89
N ILE A 133 1.73 -5.74 -1.92
CA ILE A 133 1.53 -6.29 -3.27
C ILE A 133 2.85 -6.07 -4.00
N LYS A 134 3.55 -7.16 -4.32
CA LYS A 134 4.79 -7.11 -5.09
C LYS A 134 4.45 -7.02 -6.58
N GLU A 135 5.15 -6.14 -7.30
CA GLU A 135 5.01 -6.04 -8.76
C GLU A 135 5.84 -7.10 -9.50
N LYS A 136 5.49 -7.30 -10.77
CA LYS A 136 5.90 -8.36 -11.70
C LYS A 136 7.36 -8.87 -11.53
N GLY A 137 7.50 -10.19 -11.52
CA GLY A 137 8.80 -10.90 -11.61
C GLY A 137 8.94 -12.02 -10.57
N THR A 138 8.15 -11.97 -9.50
CA THR A 138 8.04 -13.04 -8.50
C THR A 138 6.73 -13.79 -8.67
N ASP A 139 6.76 -15.12 -8.50
CA ASP A 139 5.55 -15.95 -8.49
C ASP A 139 4.58 -15.54 -7.36
N GLU A 140 5.10 -14.88 -6.33
CA GLU A 140 4.35 -14.36 -5.20
C GLU A 140 3.96 -12.89 -5.41
N TRP A 141 2.68 -12.67 -5.73
CA TRP A 141 2.09 -11.33 -5.88
C TRP A 141 1.75 -10.65 -4.56
N PHE A 142 1.56 -11.44 -3.50
CA PHE A 142 1.17 -10.96 -2.16
C PHE A 142 2.22 -11.42 -1.15
N SER A 143 2.84 -10.46 -0.48
CA SER A 143 3.67 -10.70 0.69
C SER A 143 3.04 -10.08 1.93
N TYR A 144 3.30 -10.64 3.09
CA TYR A 144 2.75 -10.20 4.35
C TYR A 144 3.89 -9.90 5.31
N ARG A 145 3.85 -8.74 5.93
CA ARG A 145 4.77 -8.37 6.98
C ARG A 145 4.05 -8.48 8.32
N LEU A 146 4.56 -9.37 9.16
CA LEU A 146 4.11 -9.64 10.52
C LEU A 146 4.98 -8.81 11.47
N VAL A 147 4.36 -8.05 12.37
CA VAL A 147 5.06 -7.23 13.36
C VAL A 147 4.33 -7.33 14.69
N SER A 148 4.98 -7.84 15.74
CA SER A 148 4.40 -7.85 17.09
C SER A 148 4.34 -6.46 17.71
N SER A 149 3.55 -6.32 18.78
CA SER A 149 3.75 -5.26 19.75
C SER A 149 5.14 -5.34 20.36
N GLU A 150 5.57 -4.26 20.99
CA GLU A 150 6.82 -4.22 21.73
C GLU A 150 6.77 -5.21 22.90
N ILE A 151 7.85 -5.96 23.08
CA ILE A 151 7.98 -7.02 24.08
C ILE A 151 9.25 -6.77 24.88
N GLN A 152 9.10 -6.62 26.19
CA GLN A 152 10.24 -6.53 27.10
C GLN A 152 10.52 -7.92 27.66
N HIS A 153 11.45 -8.64 27.02
CA HIS A 153 11.88 -9.96 27.46
C HIS A 153 13.39 -10.12 27.18
N SER A 154 14.17 -10.59 28.17
CA SER A 154 15.63 -10.73 28.03
C SER A 154 16.02 -11.62 26.85
N ASP A 155 15.27 -12.72 26.68
CA ASP A 155 15.59 -13.76 25.69
C ASP A 155 14.81 -13.60 24.38
N LEU A 156 14.27 -12.40 24.10
CA LEU A 156 13.43 -12.16 22.93
C LEU A 156 14.12 -12.55 21.62
N LYS A 157 15.44 -12.31 21.53
CA LYS A 157 16.26 -12.66 20.37
C LYS A 157 16.30 -14.17 20.12
N ASP A 158 16.46 -14.95 21.18
CA ASP A 158 16.49 -16.41 21.10
C ASP A 158 15.12 -16.99 20.78
N ILE A 159 14.06 -16.44 21.39
CA ILE A 159 12.67 -16.80 21.09
C ILE A 159 12.37 -16.52 19.61
N GLY A 160 12.77 -15.34 19.11
CA GLY A 160 12.62 -14.96 17.71
C GLY A 160 13.33 -15.93 16.77
N LEU A 161 14.61 -16.20 17.00
CA LEU A 161 15.41 -17.12 16.18
C LEU A 161 14.82 -18.53 16.13
N ARG A 162 14.37 -19.07 17.27
CA ARG A 162 13.76 -20.42 17.34
C ARG A 162 12.46 -20.53 16.52
N HIS A 163 11.74 -19.43 16.37
CA HIS A 163 10.48 -19.39 15.62
C HIS A 163 10.64 -18.77 14.22
N GLY A 164 11.87 -18.43 13.82
CA GLY A 164 12.20 -17.86 12.52
C GLY A 164 11.74 -16.41 12.32
N PHE A 165 11.79 -15.60 13.37
CA PHE A 165 11.52 -14.16 13.35
C PHE A 165 12.81 -13.37 13.58
N ALA A 166 12.93 -12.24 12.88
CA ALA A 166 13.91 -11.22 13.22
C ALA A 166 13.41 -10.40 14.41
N VAL A 167 14.34 -9.84 15.18
CA VAL A 167 14.01 -8.88 16.25
C VAL A 167 14.48 -7.50 15.84
N ALA A 168 13.55 -6.54 15.82
CA ALA A 168 13.81 -5.14 15.56
C ALA A 168 13.01 -4.29 16.56
N ASP A 169 13.66 -3.33 17.21
CA ASP A 169 13.02 -2.42 18.19
C ASP A 169 12.18 -3.16 19.24
N ASN A 170 12.73 -4.24 19.82
CA ASN A 170 12.03 -5.12 20.78
C ASN A 170 10.71 -5.72 20.24
N ARG A 171 10.62 -5.95 18.93
CA ARG A 171 9.47 -6.57 18.25
C ARG A 171 9.92 -7.74 17.40
N LEU A 172 9.06 -8.75 17.32
CA LEU A 172 9.20 -9.85 16.37
C LEU A 172 8.68 -9.40 15.01
N VAL A 173 9.54 -9.50 14.00
CA VAL A 173 9.27 -9.09 12.62
C VAL A 173 9.57 -10.23 11.66
N ALA A 174 8.65 -10.50 10.73
CA ALA A 174 8.89 -11.40 9.60
C ALA A 174 8.16 -10.92 8.35
N SER A 175 8.77 -11.14 7.19
CA SER A 175 8.12 -10.99 5.90
C SER A 175 7.91 -12.38 5.33
N VAL A 176 6.66 -12.70 5.01
CA VAL A 176 6.22 -14.06 4.69
C VAL A 176 5.38 -14.03 3.42
N SER A 177 5.39 -15.11 2.66
CA SER A 177 4.54 -15.21 1.49
C SER A 177 3.11 -15.60 1.88
N ASN A 178 2.22 -15.60 0.89
CA ASN A 178 0.87 -16.08 1.07
C ASN A 178 0.81 -17.52 1.62
N ASP A 179 1.62 -18.41 1.09
CA ASP A 179 1.61 -19.83 1.46
C ASP A 179 2.18 -20.02 2.88
N GLU A 180 3.05 -19.10 3.29
CA GLU A 180 3.65 -19.11 4.62
C GLU A 180 2.82 -18.41 5.70
N LEU A 181 1.90 -17.53 5.30
CA LEU A 181 1.13 -16.69 6.22
C LEU A 181 0.48 -17.50 7.33
N HIS A 182 -0.07 -18.67 6.99
CA HIS A 182 -0.76 -19.53 7.95
C HIS A 182 0.18 -20.03 9.06
N HIS A 183 1.26 -20.71 8.69
CA HIS A 183 2.16 -21.30 9.68
C HIS A 183 2.95 -20.23 10.45
N ARG A 184 3.36 -19.13 9.78
CA ARG A 184 4.11 -18.05 10.42
C ARG A 184 3.26 -17.28 11.42
N THR A 185 1.99 -17.04 11.12
CA THR A 185 1.10 -16.39 12.11
C THR A 185 0.95 -17.25 13.36
N LEU A 186 0.82 -18.58 13.21
CA LEU A 186 0.74 -19.50 14.35
C LEU A 186 2.03 -19.50 15.18
N LEU A 187 3.20 -19.54 14.53
CA LEU A 187 4.49 -19.46 15.22
C LEU A 187 4.68 -18.13 15.94
N LEU A 188 4.21 -17.02 15.35
CA LEU A 188 4.24 -15.71 16.00
C LEU A 188 3.40 -15.71 17.27
N THR A 189 2.17 -16.24 17.20
CA THR A 189 1.30 -16.33 18.38
C THR A 189 1.95 -17.15 19.49
N LYS A 190 2.59 -18.29 19.16
CA LYS A 190 3.34 -19.08 20.16
C LYS A 190 4.52 -18.33 20.75
N ALA A 191 5.32 -17.66 19.92
CA ALA A 191 6.43 -16.84 20.39
C ALA A 191 5.96 -15.71 21.30
N LEU A 192 4.82 -15.07 20.98
CA LEU A 192 4.19 -14.06 21.82
C LEU A 192 3.68 -14.62 23.15
N MET A 193 3.16 -15.85 23.18
CA MET A 193 2.74 -16.48 24.44
C MET A 193 3.92 -16.80 25.36
N ILE A 194 5.06 -17.18 24.78
CA ILE A 194 6.29 -17.46 25.56
C ILE A 194 6.90 -16.15 26.07
N ALA A 195 6.91 -15.11 25.24
CA ALA A 195 7.52 -13.83 25.56
C ALA A 195 6.56 -12.87 26.30
N ALA A 196 5.30 -13.25 26.49
CA ALA A 196 4.33 -12.47 27.24
C ALA A 196 4.82 -12.35 28.70
N PRO A 197 4.76 -11.15 29.30
CA PRO A 197 5.02 -11.02 30.73
C PRO A 197 4.05 -11.93 31.47
N ILE A 198 4.59 -12.81 32.32
CA ILE A 198 3.79 -13.57 33.28
C ILE A 198 3.12 -12.51 34.16
N ALA A 199 1.79 -12.42 34.04
CA ALA A 199 0.99 -11.58 34.93
C ALA A 199 0.99 -12.16 36.36
#